data_AF-A0A2P5WY91-F1
#
_entry.id   AF-A0A2P5WY91-F1
#
_cell.length_a   1.000
_cell.length_b   1.000
_cell.length_c   1.000
_cell.angle_alpha   90.00
_cell.angle_beta   90.00
_cell.angle_gamma   90.00
#
_symmetry.space_group_name_H-M   'P 1'
#
loop_
_entity.id
_entity.type
_entity.pdbx_description
1 polymer ?
#
loop_
_entity_poly.entity_id
_entity_poly.type
_entity_poly.pdbx_seq_one_letter_code
_entity_poly.pdbx_strand_id
1 'polypeptide(L)' 'MLIDRAAKLHPTAVCPYCKAKLWDMLQAKMIPQSASCRLGAYEDCIEYYVCLNGHMLGICTLLPLSDSEEASESE' A
#
# COMPACT_ATOMS: atom_id res chain seq x y z
N MET A 1 12.81 9.27 -9.42
CA MET A 1 11.84 8.23 -9.83
C MET A 1 12.22 6.88 -9.20
N LEU A 2 11.36 5.86 -9.26
CA LEU A 2 11.62 4.53 -8.65
C LEU A 2 12.89 3.85 -9.19
N ILE A 3 13.16 4.07 -10.48
CA ILE A 3 14.36 3.59 -11.16
C ILE A 3 15.62 4.22 -10.54
N ASP A 4 15.63 5.53 -10.33
CA ASP A 4 16.77 6.25 -9.70
C ASP A 4 17.03 5.80 -8.27
N ARG A 5 16.01 5.28 -7.60
CA ARG A 5 16.09 4.73 -6.24
C ARG A 5 16.47 3.25 -6.19
N ALA A 6 16.69 2.63 -7.35
CA ALA A 6 16.93 1.19 -7.48
C ALA A 6 15.88 0.35 -6.73
N ALA A 7 14.62 0.80 -6.72
CA ALA A 7 13.53 0.07 -6.08
C ALA A 7 13.39 -1.31 -6.73
N LYS A 8 13.35 -2.37 -5.92
CA LYS A 8 13.25 -3.72 -6.47
C LYS A 8 11.82 -4.02 -6.91
N LEU A 9 11.73 -4.85 -7.93
CA LEU A 9 10.46 -5.45 -8.32
C LEU A 9 10.13 -6.58 -7.35
N HIS A 10 8.86 -6.76 -7.06
CA HIS A 10 8.36 -7.91 -6.34
C HIS A 10 8.78 -9.19 -7.09
N PRO A 11 9.31 -10.21 -6.39
CA PRO A 11 9.95 -11.37 -7.03
C PRO A 11 9.01 -12.14 -7.96
N THR A 12 7.78 -12.40 -7.50
CA THR A 12 6.82 -13.29 -8.18
C THR A 12 5.55 -12.59 -8.63
N ALA A 13 4.97 -11.72 -7.81
CA ALA A 13 3.74 -11.00 -8.12
C ALA A 13 3.82 -10.13 -9.39
N VAL A 14 2.65 -9.99 -10.02
CA VAL A 14 2.42 -9.16 -11.20
C VAL A 14 1.14 -8.37 -11.03
N CYS A 15 1.01 -7.26 -11.76
CA CYS A 15 -0.18 -6.44 -11.75
C CYS A 15 -1.42 -7.26 -12.13
N PRO A 16 -2.50 -7.26 -11.32
CA PRO A 16 -3.69 -8.06 -11.65
C PRO A 16 -4.37 -7.59 -12.94
N TYR A 17 -4.24 -6.29 -13.27
CA TYR A 17 -4.86 -5.65 -14.44
C TYR A 17 -4.09 -5.90 -15.73
N CYS A 18 -2.80 -5.56 -15.77
CA CYS A 18 -2.00 -5.56 -17.01
C CYS A 18 -0.86 -6.59 -17.03
N LYS A 19 -0.72 -7.40 -15.97
CA LYS A 19 0.31 -8.44 -15.81
C LYS A 19 1.77 -7.96 -15.83
N ALA A 20 2.01 -6.64 -15.86
CA ALA A 20 3.35 -6.07 -15.72
C ALA A 20 3.94 -6.34 -14.33
N LYS A 21 5.28 -6.34 -14.23
CA LYS A 21 5.99 -6.43 -12.95
C LYS A 21 5.62 -5.26 -12.03
N LEU A 22 5.66 -5.52 -10.73
CA LEU A 22 5.32 -4.59 -9.66
C LEU A 22 6.58 -4.15 -8.92
N TRP A 23 6.74 -2.86 -8.64
CA TRP A 23 7.68 -2.38 -7.63
C TRP A 23 7.09 -2.58 -6.24
N ASP A 24 7.93 -3.05 -5.32
CA ASP A 24 7.63 -3.13 -3.89
C ASP A 24 7.93 -1.79 -3.23
N MET A 25 6.87 -1.06 -2.87
CA MET A 25 7.00 0.28 -2.30
C MET A 25 7.36 0.24 -0.81
N LEU A 26 7.09 -0.87 -0.12
CA LEU A 26 7.51 -1.09 1.27
C LEU A 26 9.03 -1.17 1.32
N GLN A 27 9.62 -2.04 0.49
CA GLN A 27 11.08 -2.18 0.42
C GLN A 27 11.75 -0.89 -0.08
N ALA A 28 11.09 -0.14 -0.97
CA ALA A 28 11.57 1.16 -1.42
C ALA A 28 11.44 2.28 -0.37
N LYS A 29 10.79 2.03 0.78
CA LYS A 29 10.46 3.03 1.82
C LYS A 29 9.67 4.21 1.25
N MET A 30 8.67 3.91 0.43
CA MET A 30 7.86 4.90 -0.29
C MET A 30 6.35 4.73 -0.07
N ILE A 31 5.94 3.99 0.96
CA ILE A 31 4.53 3.98 1.38
C ILE A 31 4.19 5.36 1.97
N PRO A 32 3.11 6.02 1.50
CA PRO A 32 2.67 7.28 2.10
C PRO A 32 2.34 7.09 3.58
N GLN A 33 2.84 7.98 4.45
CA GLN A 33 2.61 7.89 5.89
C GLN A 33 1.13 7.94 6.26
N SER A 34 0.31 8.63 5.46
CA SER A 34 -1.15 8.71 5.65
C SER A 34 -1.92 7.47 5.17
N ALA A 35 -1.26 6.45 4.59
CA ALA A 35 -1.96 5.33 3.98
C ALA A 35 -2.74 4.49 5.00
N SER A 36 -2.18 4.25 6.18
CA SER A 36 -2.82 3.54 7.30
C SER A 36 -4.08 4.23 7.77
N CYS A 37 -3.97 5.52 8.09
CA CYS A 37 -5.09 6.35 8.49
C CYS A 37 -6.21 6.34 7.42
N ARG A 38 -5.87 6.60 6.16
CA ARG A 38 -6.87 6.68 5.07
C ARG A 38 -7.54 5.35 4.75
N LEU A 39 -6.85 4.23 4.97
CA LEU A 39 -7.38 2.89 4.76
C LEU A 39 -8.04 2.32 6.02
N GLY A 40 -7.98 3.00 7.17
CA GLY A 40 -8.43 2.44 8.44
C GLY A 40 -7.70 1.14 8.78
N ALA A 41 -6.39 1.08 8.52
CA ALA A 41 -5.54 -0.09 8.70
C ALA A 41 -4.46 0.17 9.76
N TYR A 42 -3.92 -0.90 10.34
CA TYR A 42 -2.73 -0.80 11.19
C TYR A 42 -1.53 -0.26 10.39
N GLU A 43 -0.68 0.55 11.03
CA GLU A 43 0.47 1.20 10.37
C GLU A 43 1.40 0.21 9.66
N ASP A 44 1.67 -0.94 10.27
CA ASP A 44 2.58 -1.96 9.74
C ASP A 44 1.88 -3.07 8.95
N CYS A 45 0.58 -2.93 8.69
CA CYS A 45 -0.20 -3.92 7.95
C CYS A 45 -0.65 -3.40 6.60
N ILE A 46 0.20 -2.60 5.93
CA ILE A 46 -0.01 -2.13 4.56
C ILE A 46 1.11 -2.59 3.67
N GLU A 47 0.72 -3.25 2.59
CA GLU A 47 1.56 -3.47 1.43
C GLU A 47 1.11 -2.55 0.30
N TYR A 48 2.08 -1.97 -0.41
CA TYR A 48 1.80 -1.03 -1.48
C TYR A 48 2.70 -1.34 -2.67
N TYR A 49 2.08 -1.42 -3.85
CA TYR A 49 2.74 -1.81 -5.08
C TYR A 49 2.33 -0.90 -6.22
N VAL A 50 3.25 -0.67 -7.16
CA VAL A 50 2.96 0.04 -8.41
C VAL A 50 3.57 -0.71 -9.58
N CYS A 51 2.81 -0.92 -10.64
CA CYS A 51 3.34 -1.62 -11.82
C CYS A 51 4.10 -0.70 -12.76
N LEU A 52 4.88 -1.30 -13.68
CA LEU A 52 5.61 -0.56 -14.71
C LEU A 52 4.73 0.38 -15.56
N ASN A 53 3.43 0.08 -15.66
CA ASN A 53 2.45 0.87 -16.41
C ASN A 53 1.63 1.85 -15.53
N GLY A 54 1.96 1.97 -14.23
CA GLY A 54 1.35 2.98 -13.35
C GLY A 54 0.09 2.56 -12.57
N HIS A 55 -0.39 1.31 -12.69
CA HIS A 55 -1.47 0.84 -11.82
C HIS A 55 -0.96 0.70 -10.38
N MET A 56 -1.72 1.22 -9.42
CA MET A 56 -1.42 1.16 -7.99
C MET A 56 -2.28 0.08 -7.33
N LEU A 57 -1.66 -0.71 -6.45
CA LEU A 57 -2.30 -1.77 -5.68
C LEU A 57 -1.92 -1.58 -4.20
N GLY A 58 -2.93 -1.49 -3.33
CA GLY A 58 -2.76 -1.54 -1.89
C GLY A 58 -3.41 -2.80 -1.34
N ILE A 59 -2.74 -3.47 -0.42
CA ILE A 59 -3.30 -4.56 0.38
C ILE A 59 -3.12 -4.15 1.84
N CYS A 60 -4.15 -4.30 2.65
CA CYS A 60 -4.05 -3.97 4.06
C CYS A 60 -4.90 -4.86 4.96
N THR A 61 -4.51 -4.94 6.22
CA THR A 61 -5.36 -5.47 7.28
C THR A 61 -6.11 -4.30 7.92
N LEU A 62 -7.41 -4.25 7.66
CA LEU A 62 -8.30 -3.25 8.25
C LEU A 62 -8.37 -3.42 9.77
N LEU A 63 -8.52 -2.30 10.46
CA LEU A 63 -8.90 -2.29 11.87
C LEU A 63 -10.24 -3.01 12.04
N PRO A 64 -10.45 -3.71 13.17
CA PRO A 64 -11.74 -4.29 13.48
C PRO A 64 -12.84 -3.24 13.36
N LEU A 65 -13.91 -3.58 12.64
CA LEU A 65 -15.12 -2.78 12.64
C LEU A 65 -15.76 -2.96 14.02
N SER A 66 -15.59 -1.98 14.92
CA SER A 66 -16.35 -1.96 16.16
C SER A 66 -17.79 -1.59 15.83
N ASP A 67 -18.75 -2.39 16.30
CA ASP A 67 -20.20 -2.10 16.18
C ASP A 67 -20.64 -0.99 17.16
N SER A 68 -19.70 -0.37 17.88
CA SER A 68 -19.97 0.77 18.76
C SER A 68 -19.86 2.07 17.96
N GLU A 69 -20.99 2.76 17.79
CA GLU A 69 -21.14 4.10 17.23
C GLU A 69 -20.42 5.18 18.08
N GLU A 70 -19.10 5.12 18.24
CA GLU A 70 -18.33 6.22 18.81
C GLU A 70 -17.20 6.64 17.87
N ALA A 71 -17.62 7.35 16.82
CA ALA A 71 -16.75 8.24 16.08
C ALA A 71 -16.23 9.33 17.03
N SER A 72 -15.08 9.09 17.67
CA SER A 72 -14.27 10.16 18.21
C SER A 72 -13.48 10.77 17.05
N GLU A 73 -14.09 11.75 16.40
CA GLU A 73 -13.33 12.76 15.66
C GLU A 73 -12.35 13.40 16.65
N SER A 74 -11.05 13.14 16.46
CA SER A 74 -9.99 13.91 17.10
C SER A 74 -9.24 14.63 16.00
N GLU A 75 -9.16 15.95 16.18
CA GLU A 75 -8.66 17.01 15.29
C GLU A 75 -7.22 16.82 14.79
#